data_AF-X8ED79-F1
#
_entry.id   AF-X8ED79-F1
#
_cell.length_a   1.000
_cell.length_b   1.000
_cell.length_c   1.000
_cell.angle_alpha   90.00
_cell.angle_beta   90.00
_cell.angle_gamma   90.00
#
_symmetry.space_group_name_H-M   'P 1'
#
loop_
_entity.id
_entity.type
_entity.pdbx_description
1 polymer ?
#
loop_
_entity_poly.entity_id
_entity_poly.type
_entity_poly.pdbx_seq_one_letter_code
_entity_poly.pdbx_strand_id
1 'polypeptide(L)'
;MVLGGYSQGAGVIDLATESMPPQVADHVAAVALFGNPESNFARMLGGGRLPTISPLYRPKTIDMCVPDDPICSEGRNGAAHVAYIQSGMTNQAASFAASRL
;
A
#
# COMPACT_ATOMS: atom_id res chain seq x y z
N MET A 1 4.11 -16.21 1.24
CA MET A 1 3.01 -15.40 1.81
C MET A 1 2.82 -14.14 0.98
N VAL A 2 1.59 -13.60 0.92
CA VAL A 2 1.31 -12.29 0.30
C VAL A 2 0.80 -11.34 1.39
N LEU A 3 1.39 -10.15 1.49
CA LEU A 3 0.93 -9.10 2.39
C LEU A 3 0.00 -8.15 1.65
N GLY A 4 -1.03 -7.66 2.32
CA GLY A 4 -2.00 -6.75 1.72
C GLY A 4 -2.51 -5.71 2.72
N GLY A 5 -2.72 -4.48 2.24
CA GLY A 5 -3.22 -3.40 3.08
C GLY A 5 -4.02 -2.38 2.27
N TYR A 6 -5.08 -1.85 2.88
CA TYR A 6 -5.91 -0.79 2.31
C TYR A 6 -5.99 0.38 3.29
N SER A 7 -5.81 1.61 2.80
CA SER A 7 -5.90 2.83 3.59
C SER A 7 -4.98 2.75 4.82
N GLN A 8 -5.50 2.95 6.05
CA GLN A 8 -4.72 2.77 7.27
C GLN A 8 -4.04 1.39 7.37
N GLY A 9 -4.66 0.33 6.83
CA GLY A 9 -4.06 -1.00 6.77
C GLY A 9 -2.82 -1.07 5.87
N ALA A 10 -2.72 -0.26 4.82
CA ALA A 10 -1.51 -0.15 4.01
C ALA A 10 -0.34 0.46 4.81
N GLY A 11 -0.62 1.54 5.57
CA GLY A 11 0.35 2.12 6.50
C GLY A 11 0.80 1.15 7.60
N VAL A 12 -0.08 0.25 8.05
CA VAL A 12 0.29 -0.84 8.98
C VAL A 12 1.26 -1.82 8.32
N ILE A 13 1.05 -2.17 7.05
CA ILE A 13 2.00 -3.03 6.31
C ILE A 13 3.35 -2.34 6.19
N ASP A 14 3.39 -1.06 5.82
CA ASP A 14 4.63 -0.28 5.74
C ASP A 14 5.40 -0.32 7.07
N LEU A 15 4.74 0.03 8.17
CA LEU A 15 5.33 -0.04 9.52
C LEU A 15 5.82 -1.45 9.87
N ALA A 16 5.04 -2.48 9.54
CA ALA A 16 5.38 -3.85 9.84
C ALA A 16 6.63 -4.29 9.07
N THR A 17 6.76 -3.92 7.78
CA THR A 17 7.94 -4.25 6.98
C THR A 17 9.22 -3.59 7.47
N GLU A 18 9.14 -2.41 8.09
CA GLU A 18 10.27 -1.75 8.76
C GLU A 18 10.69 -2.47 10.06
N SER A 19 9.73 -3.10 10.75
CA SER A 19 9.92 -3.66 12.09
C SER A 19 10.21 -5.17 12.12
N MET A 20 9.91 -5.89 11.03
CA MET A 20 10.13 -7.34 10.95
C MET A 20 11.62 -7.69 10.79
N PRO A 21 12.08 -8.83 11.35
CA PRO A 21 13.42 -9.35 11.07
C PRO A 21 13.65 -9.51 9.56
N PRO A 22 14.84 -9.18 9.02
CA PRO A 22 15.11 -9.22 7.58
C PRO A 22 14.79 -10.57 6.92
N GLN A 23 14.97 -11.68 7.64
CA GLN A 23 14.72 -13.04 7.14
C GLN A 23 13.23 -13.29 6.85
N VAL A 24 12.31 -12.54 7.48
CA VAL A 24 10.87 -12.64 7.18
C VAL A 24 10.58 -12.19 5.75
N ALA A 25 11.39 -11.28 5.21
CA ALA A 25 11.22 -10.84 3.84
C ALA A 25 11.31 -12.02 2.87
N ASP A 26 12.17 -13.02 3.11
CA ASP A 26 12.34 -14.19 2.23
C ASP A 26 11.09 -15.07 2.15
N HIS A 27 10.17 -14.94 3.12
CA HIS A 27 8.89 -15.66 3.15
C HIS A 27 7.72 -14.87 2.54
N VAL A 28 7.96 -13.62 2.14
CA VAL A 28 6.98 -12.77 1.46
C VAL A 28 7.25 -12.74 -0.03
N ALA A 29 6.29 -13.27 -0.79
CA ALA A 29 6.32 -13.34 -2.25
C ALA A 29 5.92 -11.99 -2.89
N ALA A 30 4.91 -11.32 -2.34
CA ALA A 30 4.42 -10.05 -2.83
C ALA A 30 3.77 -9.20 -1.71
N VAL A 31 3.71 -7.89 -1.92
CA VAL A 31 2.97 -6.92 -1.12
C VAL A 31 2.02 -6.15 -2.04
N ALA A 32 0.74 -6.05 -1.68
CA ALA A 32 -0.27 -5.32 -2.43
C ALA A 32 -0.92 -4.24 -1.56
N LEU A 33 -0.63 -2.98 -1.87
CA LEU A 33 -1.13 -1.82 -1.13
C LEU A 33 -2.17 -1.07 -1.96
N PHE A 34 -3.18 -0.52 -1.30
CA PHE A 34 -4.26 0.24 -1.93
C PHE A 34 -4.54 1.50 -1.11
N GLY A 35 -4.43 2.67 -1.73
CA GLY A 35 -4.65 3.93 -1.03
C GLY A 35 -3.66 4.11 0.11
N ASN A 36 -2.40 3.76 -0.13
CA ASN A 36 -1.36 3.87 0.88
C ASN A 36 -1.20 5.33 1.34
N PRO A 37 -1.25 5.63 2.65
CA PRO A 37 -1.11 6.99 3.15
C PRO A 37 0.22 7.63 2.75
N GLU A 38 0.18 8.58 1.81
CA GLU A 38 1.36 9.32 1.33
C GLU A 38 1.15 10.83 1.27
N SER A 39 -0.11 11.29 1.18
CA SER A 39 -0.44 12.69 0.99
C SER A 39 -0.21 13.56 2.22
N ASN A 40 -0.11 14.88 2.03
CA ASN A 40 -0.06 15.83 3.13
C ASN A 40 -1.31 15.76 4.01
N PHE A 41 -2.48 15.49 3.41
CA PHE A 41 -3.73 15.30 4.14
C PHE A 41 -3.64 14.05 5.04
N ALA A 42 -3.16 12.93 4.51
CA ALA A 42 -2.97 11.72 5.29
C ALA A 42 -1.93 11.90 6.41
N ARG A 43 -0.85 12.67 6.17
CA ARG A 43 0.15 13.02 7.19
C ARG A 43 -0.45 13.85 8.31
N MET A 44 -1.31 14.81 7.99
CA MET A 44 -2.04 15.61 8.98
C MET A 44 -2.94 14.72 9.84
N LEU A 45 -3.69 13.79 9.23
CA LEU A 45 -4.53 12.83 9.96
C LEU A 45 -3.71 11.86 10.83
N GLY A 46 -2.55 11.43 10.34
CA GLY A 46 -1.66 10.48 11.02
C GLY A 46 -0.73 11.12 12.05
N GLY A 47 -0.82 12.43 12.31
CA GLY A 47 0.01 13.11 13.30
C GLY A 47 1.47 13.32 12.87
N GLY A 48 1.77 13.31 11.57
CA GLY A 48 3.08 13.71 11.04
C GLY A 48 3.68 12.72 10.05
N ARG A 49 4.77 12.04 10.45
CA ARG A 49 5.53 11.15 9.55
C ARG A 49 4.81 9.82 9.41
N LEU A 50 4.46 9.47 8.18
CA LEU A 50 3.92 8.17 7.84
C LEU A 50 5.07 7.16 7.65
N PRO A 51 4.87 5.89 8.04
CA PRO A 51 5.81 4.82 7.72
C PRO A 51 5.89 4.63 6.21
N THR A 52 6.97 4.00 5.74
CA THR A 52 7.12 3.68 4.31
C THR A 52 7.52 2.22 4.15
N ILE A 53 7.22 1.64 2.99
CA ILE A 53 7.65 0.28 2.70
C ILE A 53 9.18 0.11 2.83
N SER A 54 9.59 -0.90 3.60
CA SER A 54 11.00 -1.23 3.78
C SER A 54 11.68 -1.59 2.45
N PRO A 55 12.97 -1.20 2.22
CA PRO A 55 13.69 -1.49 0.98
C PRO A 55 13.72 -2.96 0.57
N LEU A 56 13.68 -3.90 1.54
CA LEU A 56 13.66 -5.34 1.26
C LEU A 56 12.35 -5.81 0.59
N TYR A 57 11.28 -5.06 0.75
CA TYR A 57 9.96 -5.39 0.22
C TYR A 57 9.64 -4.62 -1.06
N ARG A 58 10.24 -3.44 -1.27
CA ARG A 58 10.00 -2.58 -2.44
C ARG A 58 10.01 -3.30 -3.80
N PRO A 59 10.96 -4.21 -4.13
CA PRO A 59 10.98 -4.89 -5.44
C PRO A 59 9.81 -5.86 -5.69
N LYS A 60 9.08 -6.20 -4.63
CA LYS A 60 7.92 -7.11 -4.61
C LYS A 60 6.65 -6.43 -4.11
N THR A 61 6.63 -5.10 -4.08
CA THR A 61 5.44 -4.32 -3.74
C THR A 61 4.78 -3.79 -5.01
N ILE A 62 3.45 -3.87 -5.04
CA ILE A 62 2.60 -3.07 -5.91
C ILE A 62 1.77 -2.14 -5.04
N ASP A 63 1.92 -0.84 -5.24
CA ASP A 63 1.20 0.20 -4.50
C ASP A 63 0.22 0.90 -5.45
N MET A 64 -1.06 0.69 -5.20
CA MET A 64 -2.14 1.19 -6.04
C MET A 64 -2.70 2.47 -5.44
N CYS A 65 -2.71 3.52 -6.26
CA CYS A 65 -3.38 4.77 -5.94
C CYS A 65 -4.36 5.12 -7.06
N VAL A 66 -5.67 5.13 -6.75
CA VAL A 66 -6.68 5.60 -7.71
C VAL A 66 -6.45 7.10 -7.96
N PRO A 67 -6.51 7.59 -9.21
CA PRO A 67 -6.40 9.02 -9.48
C PRO A 67 -7.33 9.86 -8.61
N ASP A 68 -6.82 10.99 -8.11
CA ASP A 68 -7.51 11.93 -7.22
C ASP A 68 -7.87 11.41 -5.82
N ASP A 69 -7.39 10.23 -5.42
CA ASP A 69 -7.51 9.75 -4.04
C ASP A 69 -6.72 10.66 -3.07
N PRO A 70 -7.38 11.35 -2.12
CA PRO A 70 -6.74 12.30 -1.22
C PRO A 70 -5.83 11.65 -0.16
N ILE A 71 -5.80 10.32 -0.04
CA ILE A 71 -4.99 9.60 0.96
C ILE A 71 -3.60 9.26 0.40
N CYS A 72 -3.54 8.72 -0.82
CA CYS A 72 -2.28 8.34 -1.48
C CYS A 72 -1.77 9.40 -2.47
N SER A 73 -2.54 10.46 -2.71
CA SER A 73 -2.14 11.57 -3.56
C SER A 73 -2.65 12.90 -3.01
N GLU A 74 -2.21 14.02 -3.58
CA GLU A 74 -2.74 15.36 -3.28
C GLU A 74 -4.12 15.62 -3.93
N GLY A 75 -4.84 14.55 -4.28
CA GLY A 75 -6.20 14.59 -4.79
C GLY A 75 -7.22 15.10 -3.76
N ARG A 76 -8.47 15.22 -4.19
CA ARG A 76 -9.57 15.74 -3.35
C ARG A 76 -10.85 14.92 -3.45
N ASN A 77 -10.81 13.79 -4.13
CA ASN A 77 -11.98 12.96 -4.39
C ASN A 77 -12.05 11.79 -3.39
N GLY A 78 -12.83 11.96 -2.32
CA GLY A 78 -13.05 10.87 -1.35
C GLY A 78 -13.68 9.60 -1.95
N ALA A 79 -14.43 9.72 -3.05
CA ALA A 79 -14.98 8.56 -3.74
C ALA A 79 -13.89 7.74 -4.47
N ALA A 80 -12.80 8.38 -4.91
CA ALA A 80 -11.66 7.69 -5.48
C ALA A 80 -11.00 6.75 -4.45
N HIS A 81 -10.94 7.15 -3.18
CA HIS A 81 -10.36 6.34 -2.11
C HIS A 81 -11.09 5.01 -1.89
N VAL A 82 -12.39 4.93 -2.20
CA VAL A 82 -13.19 3.70 -2.04
C VAL A 82 -13.40 2.94 -3.36
N ALA A 83 -12.73 3.35 -4.44
CA ALA A 83 -12.99 2.86 -5.80
C ALA A 83 -12.02 1.78 -6.31
N TYR A 84 -11.16 1.19 -5.46
CA TYR A 84 -10.13 0.23 -5.87
C TYR A 84 -10.64 -1.06 -6.54
N ILE A 85 -11.88 -1.45 -6.23
CA ILE A 85 -12.53 -2.59 -6.90
C ILE A 85 -13.02 -2.16 -8.29
N GLN A 86 -13.76 -1.05 -8.35
CA GLN A 86 -14.36 -0.52 -9.57
C GLN A 86 -13.31 -0.06 -10.59
N SER A 87 -12.14 0.38 -10.13
CA SER A 87 -11.01 0.76 -10.99
C SER A 87 -10.30 -0.46 -11.61
N GLY A 88 -10.59 -1.67 -11.15
CA GLY A 88 -9.90 -2.89 -11.58
C GLY A 88 -8.50 -3.08 -10.98
N MET A 89 -8.04 -2.16 -10.13
CA MET A 89 -6.71 -2.23 -9.51
C MET A 89 -6.54 -3.45 -8.61
N THR A 90 -7.62 -3.93 -7.98
CA THR A 90 -7.59 -5.20 -7.23
C THR A 90 -7.23 -6.40 -8.11
N ASN A 91 -7.71 -6.47 -9.35
CA ASN A 91 -7.35 -7.53 -10.31
C ASN A 91 -5.90 -7.40 -10.78
N GLN A 92 -5.43 -6.17 -10.99
CA GLN A 92 -4.03 -5.91 -11.35
C GLN A 92 -3.08 -6.33 -10.22
N ALA A 93 -3.41 -5.99 -8.97
CA ALA A 93 -2.64 -6.41 -7.80
C ALA A 93 -2.67 -7.92 -7.59
N ALA A 94 -3.83 -8.56 -7.79
CA ALA A 94 -3.95 -10.03 -7.74
C ALA A 94 -3.07 -10.70 -8.82
N SER A 95 -3.07 -10.17 -10.04
CA SER A 95 -2.23 -10.67 -11.14
C SER A 95 -0.74 -10.52 -10.83
N PHE A 96 -0.34 -9.37 -10.26
CA PHE A 96 1.02 -9.13 -9.79
C PHE A 96 1.44 -10.11 -8.69
N ALA A 97 0.57 -10.33 -7.70
CA ALA A 97 0.86 -11.28 -6.63
C ALA A 97 0.98 -12.71 -7.17
N ALA A 98 0.07 -13.13 -8.05
CA ALA A 98 0.08 -14.45 -8.67
C ALA A 98 1.36 -14.71 -9.48
N SER A 99 1.92 -13.69 -10.16
CA SER A 99 3.17 -13.85 -10.92
C SER A 99 4.43 -13.98 -10.05
N ARG A 100 4.30 -13.91 -8.72
CA ARG A 100 5.41 -13.98 -7.75
C ARG A 100 5.34 -15.20 -6.84
N LEU A 101 4.29 -16.01 -6.96
CA LEU A 101 4.09 -17.25 -6.18
C LEU A 101 4.91 -18.41 -6.73
#